data_AF-A0A535UJA7-F1
#
_entry.id   AF-A0A535UJA7-F1
#
_cell.length_a   1.000
_cell.length_b   1.000
_cell.length_c   1.000
_cell.angle_alpha   90.00
_cell.angle_beta   90.00
_cell.angle_gamma   90.00
#
_symmetry.space_group_name_H-M   'P 1'
#
loop_
_entity.id
_entity.type
_entity.pdbx_description
1 polymer ?
#
loop_
_entity_poly.entity_id
_entity_poly.type
_entity_poly.pdbx_seq_one_letter_code
_entity_poly.pdbx_strand_id
1 'polypeptide(L)'
;MQLYAVRVPATPDGHHARATSLTVPSPARSALIAGTARSGPDNLAVSAATDRGSGNRLFAWLCVAVGACSAGCAVWLLLGTGGPGITRGVEDLADLGAAGVAAGTCWIAARRHRGRARRAWTLMGLSAAAWGAGQAVWSWDELVRHHQMPFPSAADAGFLAALPLCVLAALSFPVGRREEGARDSRLRGVLDALIIATGLLAVSWATVLQTVAGAHPGERVVGALAVAYPMSDVVVGTILLGLAVRATRATRLPLLLLAAGLGATTLADSAFAELMATRTTGVGGHVVAVGRLAGYLLVALAALRATQWPLPRPERRTMPSRLGLALPYLPMAAATVLELATEASSRRLGPLLIASLLLLILLVGVRQYLALADNLRLMRDLSQRELALQHQAYHDALTGLPNRALLRERVDGAAAGPRGEGSPMLAVMFVDLDDFKHVNDRFGHEAGD
;
A
#
# COMPACT_ATOMS: atom_id res chain seq x y z
N MET A 1 -21.97 58.22 -24.48
CA MET A 1 -23.29 57.53 -24.39
C MET A 1 -24.08 57.66 -25.70
N GLN A 2 -23.84 56.77 -26.66
CA GLN A 2 -24.65 56.67 -27.88
C GLN A 2 -25.58 55.46 -27.76
N LEU A 3 -26.90 55.70 -27.80
CA LEU A 3 -27.93 54.67 -27.76
C LEU A 3 -28.23 54.20 -29.18
N TYR A 4 -27.85 52.97 -29.52
CA TYR A 4 -28.30 52.30 -30.74
C TYR A 4 -29.44 51.35 -30.42
N ALA A 5 -30.66 51.72 -30.79
CA ALA A 5 -31.81 50.82 -30.79
C ALA A 5 -31.95 50.19 -32.18
N VAL A 6 -31.57 48.92 -32.31
CA VAL A 6 -31.78 48.16 -33.55
C VAL A 6 -33.09 47.40 -33.44
N ARG A 7 -34.09 47.81 -34.22
CA ARG A 7 -35.34 47.07 -34.42
C ARG A 7 -35.12 46.11 -35.58
N VAL A 8 -35.04 44.80 -35.30
CA VAL A 8 -34.88 43.77 -36.34
C VAL A 8 -36.25 43.47 -36.96
N PRO A 9 -36.47 43.68 -38.27
CA PRO A 9 -37.68 43.22 -38.93
C PRO A 9 -37.58 41.71 -39.19
N ALA A 10 -38.70 41.01 -39.01
CA ALA A 10 -38.81 39.61 -39.39
C ALA A 10 -38.77 39.48 -40.93
N THR A 11 -37.82 38.72 -41.45
CA THR A 11 -37.87 38.19 -42.82
C THR A 11 -38.01 36.67 -42.77
N PRO A 12 -39.04 36.08 -43.40
CA PRO A 12 -39.05 34.67 -43.70
C PRO A 12 -38.17 34.44 -44.93
N ASP A 13 -37.19 33.56 -44.82
CA ASP A 13 -36.86 32.54 -45.83
C ASP A 13 -35.44 32.01 -45.60
N GLY A 14 -35.36 30.68 -45.54
CA GLY A 14 -34.12 29.97 -45.31
C GLY A 14 -33.28 29.91 -46.57
N HIS A 15 -31.96 29.98 -46.40
CA HIS A 15 -31.04 29.17 -47.19
C HIS A 15 -29.71 28.97 -46.44
N HIS A 16 -29.23 27.73 -46.54
CA HIS A 16 -27.98 27.22 -46.02
C HIS A 16 -26.76 28.02 -46.52
N ALA A 17 -25.84 28.36 -45.62
CA ALA A 17 -24.46 28.70 -45.98
C ALA A 17 -23.47 27.96 -45.07
N ARG A 18 -22.60 27.19 -45.73
CA ARG A 18 -21.57 26.30 -45.19
C ARG A 18 -20.52 27.05 -44.35
N ALA A 19 -20.12 26.43 -43.23
CA ALA A 19 -18.98 26.82 -42.43
C ALA A 19 -17.66 26.43 -43.12
N THR A 20 -16.80 27.41 -43.38
CA THR A 20 -15.39 27.22 -43.77
C THR A 20 -14.52 27.31 -42.52
N SER A 21 -13.81 26.22 -42.24
CA SER A 21 -12.87 26.06 -41.12
C SER A 21 -11.60 26.89 -41.31
N LEU A 22 -11.32 27.80 -40.37
CA LEU A 22 -10.02 28.47 -40.24
C LEU A 22 -9.09 27.61 -39.37
N THR A 23 -7.98 27.18 -39.96
CA THR A 23 -6.89 26.44 -39.33
C THR A 23 -5.89 27.42 -38.72
N VAL A 24 -5.52 27.20 -37.45
CA VAL A 24 -4.51 27.96 -36.70
C VAL A 24 -3.14 27.30 -36.89
N PRO A 25 -2.04 28.01 -37.23
CA PRO A 25 -0.71 27.44 -37.21
C PRO A 25 -0.02 27.59 -35.84
N SER A 26 0.66 26.52 -35.42
CA SER A 26 1.48 26.39 -34.22
C SER A 26 2.86 27.05 -34.40
N PRO A 27 3.43 27.72 -33.37
CA PRO A 27 4.80 28.21 -33.43
C PRO A 27 5.78 27.19 -32.83
N ALA A 28 6.57 26.53 -33.68
CA ALA A 28 7.79 25.85 -33.27
C ALA A 28 8.93 26.25 -34.21
N ARG A 29 10.05 26.66 -33.57
CA ARG A 29 11.44 26.82 -34.08
C ARG A 29 11.94 28.28 -34.16
N SER A 30 12.56 28.71 -33.06
CA SER A 30 13.64 29.71 -33.10
C SER A 30 14.35 29.76 -31.74
N ALA A 31 15.27 28.81 -31.50
CA ALA A 31 16.31 28.95 -30.49
C ALA A 31 17.47 28.01 -30.81
N LEU A 32 18.35 28.45 -31.71
CA LEU A 32 19.70 27.93 -31.80
C LEU A 32 20.64 29.15 -31.83
N ILE A 33 21.77 29.01 -31.13
CA ILE A 33 22.93 29.92 -31.04
C ILE A 33 22.88 30.93 -29.89
N ALA A 34 23.46 30.54 -28.75
CA ALA A 34 24.48 31.32 -28.04
C ALA A 34 25.08 30.45 -26.91
N GLY A 35 26.35 30.07 -27.08
CA GLY A 35 27.11 29.35 -26.07
C GLY A 35 27.49 30.28 -24.91
N THR A 36 27.11 29.88 -23.71
CA THR A 36 27.78 30.30 -22.46
C THR A 36 27.74 29.12 -21.51
N ALA A 37 28.93 28.71 -21.04
CA ALA A 37 29.10 27.67 -20.04
C ALA A 37 28.22 27.96 -18.81
N ARG A 38 27.13 27.21 -18.66
CA ARG A 38 26.40 27.08 -17.40
C ARG A 38 26.65 25.68 -16.90
N SER A 39 27.26 25.58 -15.72
CA SER A 39 27.23 24.40 -14.86
C SER A 39 25.76 24.02 -14.60
N GLY A 40 25.22 23.18 -15.48
CA GLY A 40 23.81 22.80 -15.51
C GLY A 40 23.53 21.48 -14.77
N PRO A 41 22.24 21.15 -14.56
CA PRO A 41 21.75 19.95 -13.87
C PRO A 41 22.22 18.60 -14.45
N ASP A 42 22.88 18.62 -15.61
CA ASP A 42 23.38 17.43 -16.31
C ASP A 42 24.54 16.74 -15.57
N ASN A 43 25.41 17.49 -14.88
CA ASN A 43 26.47 16.88 -14.06
C ASN A 43 25.92 16.15 -12.82
N LEU A 44 24.81 16.65 -12.24
CA LEU A 44 24.09 15.97 -11.15
C LEU A 44 23.36 14.72 -11.67
N ALA A 45 22.82 14.77 -12.89
CA ALA A 45 22.15 13.63 -13.51
C ALA A 45 23.14 12.50 -13.85
N VAL A 46 24.32 12.84 -14.37
CA VAL A 46 25.39 11.87 -14.67
C VAL A 46 25.96 11.26 -13.39
N SER A 47 26.25 12.05 -12.35
CA SER A 47 26.71 11.54 -11.05
C SER A 47 25.66 10.65 -10.37
N ALA A 48 24.36 11.00 -10.48
CA ALA A 48 23.28 10.18 -9.95
C ALA A 48 23.02 8.92 -10.79
N ALA A 49 23.40 8.89 -12.06
CA ALA A 49 23.30 7.70 -12.92
C ALA A 49 24.45 6.72 -12.69
N THR A 50 25.68 7.21 -12.49
CA THR A 50 26.84 6.38 -12.15
C THR A 50 26.72 5.75 -10.76
N ASP A 51 26.19 6.48 -9.78
CA ASP A 51 25.96 5.98 -8.41
C ASP A 51 24.79 4.96 -8.36
N ARG A 52 23.83 5.06 -9.28
CA ARG A 52 22.78 4.02 -9.47
C ARG A 52 23.34 2.72 -10.05
N GLY A 53 24.32 2.81 -10.95
CA GLY A 53 24.95 1.66 -11.60
C GLY A 53 25.77 0.80 -10.63
N SER A 54 26.53 1.43 -9.73
CA SER A 54 27.32 0.75 -8.70
C SER A 54 26.43 0.08 -7.64
N GLY A 55 25.38 0.77 -7.17
CA GLY A 55 24.43 0.23 -6.19
C GLY A 55 23.67 -1.01 -6.68
N ASN A 56 23.26 -1.03 -7.96
CA ASN A 56 22.60 -2.20 -8.54
C ASN A 56 23.54 -3.41 -8.69
N ARG A 57 24.82 -3.19 -9.02
CA ARG A 57 25.81 -4.26 -9.09
C ARG A 57 26.10 -4.86 -7.71
N LEU A 58 26.28 -4.01 -6.70
CA LEU A 58 26.46 -4.46 -5.31
C LEU A 58 25.24 -5.26 -4.82
N PHE A 59 24.03 -4.77 -5.12
CA PHE A 59 22.81 -5.49 -4.75
C PHE A 59 22.70 -6.86 -5.45
N ALA A 60 23.06 -6.95 -6.74
CA ALA A 60 23.10 -8.22 -7.44
C ALA A 60 24.09 -9.21 -6.80
N TRP A 61 25.29 -8.74 -6.43
CA TRP A 61 26.26 -9.56 -5.69
C TRP A 61 25.74 -10.01 -4.33
N LEU A 62 25.01 -9.16 -3.60
CA LEU A 62 24.38 -9.54 -2.34
C LEU A 62 23.30 -10.62 -2.54
N CYS A 63 22.49 -10.53 -3.61
CA CYS A 63 21.54 -11.59 -3.96
C CYS A 63 22.24 -12.91 -4.29
N VAL A 64 23.34 -12.87 -5.06
CA VAL A 64 24.15 -14.05 -5.36
C VAL A 64 24.76 -14.63 -4.09
N ALA A 65 25.30 -13.79 -3.20
CA ALA A 65 25.88 -14.23 -1.94
C ALA A 65 24.84 -14.90 -1.04
N VAL A 66 23.64 -14.32 -0.89
CA VAL A 66 22.55 -14.94 -0.12
C VAL A 66 22.12 -16.26 -0.76
N GLY A 67 21.96 -16.32 -2.08
CA GLY A 67 21.62 -17.56 -2.78
C GLY A 67 22.70 -18.64 -2.59
N ALA A 68 23.98 -18.27 -2.69
CA ALA A 68 25.10 -19.18 -2.49
C ALA A 68 25.21 -19.66 -1.03
N CYS A 69 24.98 -18.78 -0.05
CA CYS A 69 24.94 -19.16 1.36
C CYS A 69 23.80 -20.13 1.66
N SER A 70 22.58 -19.84 1.18
CA SER A 70 21.43 -20.75 1.36
C SER A 70 21.65 -22.10 0.67
N ALA A 71 22.17 -22.11 -0.56
CA ALA A 71 22.47 -23.33 -1.30
C ALA A 71 23.61 -24.13 -0.67
N GLY A 72 24.68 -23.46 -0.21
CA GLY A 72 25.79 -24.09 0.49
C GLY A 72 25.36 -24.73 1.80
N CYS A 73 24.52 -24.05 2.58
CA CYS A 73 23.91 -24.60 3.79
C CYS A 73 23.05 -25.83 3.46
N ALA A 74 22.19 -25.74 2.43
CA ALA A 74 21.37 -26.86 2.00
C ALA A 74 22.20 -28.08 1.60
N VAL A 75 23.28 -27.88 0.83
CA VAL A 75 24.19 -28.96 0.43
C VAL A 75 24.89 -29.57 1.65
N TRP A 76 25.39 -28.76 2.58
CA TRP A 76 26.02 -29.25 3.81
C TRP A 76 25.06 -30.11 4.64
N LEU A 77 23.84 -29.62 4.86
CA LEU A 77 22.83 -30.31 5.66
C LEU A 77 22.36 -31.61 4.99
N LEU A 78 22.19 -31.61 3.66
CA LEU A 78 21.83 -32.81 2.89
C LEU A 78 22.92 -33.88 2.87
N LEU A 79 24.19 -33.46 2.80
CA LEU A 79 25.33 -34.38 2.81
C LEU A 79 25.63 -34.90 4.23
N GLY A 80 25.10 -34.27 5.27
CA GLY A 80 25.34 -34.67 6.67
C GLY A 80 26.82 -34.59 7.07
N THR A 81 27.58 -33.68 6.44
CA THR A 81 29.03 -33.58 6.62
C THR A 81 29.40 -33.25 8.07
N GLY A 82 30.16 -34.13 8.71
CA GLY A 82 30.57 -33.99 10.12
C GLY A 82 29.68 -34.73 11.13
N GLY A 83 28.62 -35.42 10.67
CA GLY A 83 27.74 -36.21 11.52
C GLY A 83 26.66 -35.40 12.26
N PRO A 84 25.68 -36.08 12.89
CA PRO A 84 24.42 -35.44 13.32
C PRO A 84 24.57 -34.33 14.39
N GLY A 85 25.63 -34.36 15.20
CA GLY A 85 25.89 -33.31 16.19
C GLY A 85 26.43 -32.02 15.56
N ILE A 86 27.39 -32.15 14.64
CA ILE A 86 27.98 -31.00 13.94
C ILE A 86 26.96 -30.38 12.99
N THR A 87 26.20 -31.20 12.26
CA THR A 87 25.14 -30.71 11.36
C THR A 87 24.11 -29.88 12.11
N ARG A 88 23.64 -30.33 13.28
CA ARG A 88 22.72 -29.57 14.14
C ARG A 88 23.34 -28.28 14.67
N GLY A 89 24.59 -28.32 15.11
CA GLY A 89 25.29 -27.11 15.54
C GLY A 89 25.44 -26.06 14.44
N VAL A 90 25.72 -26.49 13.20
CA VAL A 90 25.78 -25.60 12.03
C VAL A 90 24.41 -25.02 11.71
N GLU A 91 23.36 -25.84 11.78
CA GLU A 91 21.97 -25.42 11.56
C GLU A 91 21.56 -24.29 12.53
N ASP A 92 21.76 -24.54 13.82
CA ASP A 92 21.45 -23.61 14.91
C ASP A 92 22.20 -22.28 14.81
N LEU A 93 23.51 -22.36 14.54
CA LEU A 93 24.35 -21.18 14.37
C LEU A 93 24.01 -20.41 13.09
N ALA A 94 23.59 -21.10 12.02
CA ALA A 94 23.17 -20.46 10.79
C ALA A 94 21.87 -19.68 10.99
N ASP A 95 20.88 -20.27 11.65
CA ASP A 95 19.60 -19.60 11.95
C ASP A 95 19.79 -18.40 12.89
N LEU A 96 20.57 -18.57 13.96
CA LEU A 96 20.91 -17.47 14.87
C LEU A 96 21.68 -16.35 14.15
N GLY A 97 22.65 -16.72 13.32
CA GLY A 97 23.45 -15.78 12.53
C GLY A 97 22.59 -15.02 11.52
N ALA A 98 21.68 -15.68 10.83
CA ALA A 98 20.77 -15.07 9.86
C ALA A 98 19.83 -14.07 10.52
N ALA A 99 19.23 -14.43 11.65
CA ALA A 99 18.39 -13.53 12.43
C ALA A 99 19.19 -12.31 12.93
N GLY A 100 20.44 -12.51 13.37
CA GLY A 100 21.35 -11.43 13.76
C GLY A 100 21.69 -10.48 12.60
N VAL A 101 21.97 -11.02 11.41
CA VAL A 101 22.22 -10.22 10.18
C VAL A 101 20.98 -9.44 9.77
N ALA A 102 19.79 -10.07 9.82
CA ALA A 102 18.52 -9.40 9.56
C ALA A 102 18.28 -8.24 10.55
N ALA A 103 18.48 -8.48 11.84
CA ALA A 103 18.35 -7.46 12.88
C ALA A 103 19.33 -6.28 12.66
N GLY A 104 20.60 -6.58 12.41
CA GLY A 104 21.65 -5.58 12.16
C GLY A 104 21.37 -4.72 10.93
N THR A 105 21.01 -5.36 9.80
CA THR A 105 20.69 -4.65 8.55
C THR A 105 19.41 -3.83 8.66
N CYS A 106 18.38 -4.33 9.34
CA CYS A 106 17.18 -3.54 9.68
C CYS A 106 17.54 -2.31 10.55
N TRP A 107 18.46 -2.43 11.51
CA TRP A 107 18.92 -1.28 12.29
C TRP A 107 19.70 -0.26 11.45
N ILE A 108 20.54 -0.72 10.53
CA ILE A 108 21.25 0.15 9.57
C ILE A 108 20.23 0.89 8.69
N ALA A 109 19.21 0.19 8.18
CA ALA A 109 18.11 0.81 7.46
C ALA A 109 17.38 1.85 8.32
N ALA A 110 17.07 1.52 9.56
CA ALA A 110 16.41 2.44 10.48
C ALA A 110 17.20 3.74 10.70
N ARG A 111 18.53 3.68 10.79
CA ARG A 111 19.40 4.85 10.97
C ARG A 111 19.42 5.77 9.73
N ARG A 112 19.23 5.21 8.54
CA ARG A 112 19.19 5.99 7.28
C ARG A 112 17.82 6.62 6.98
N HIS A 113 16.76 6.09 7.59
CA HIS A 113 15.40 6.59 7.41
C HIS A 113 14.98 7.55 8.54
N ARG A 114 13.93 8.35 8.29
CA ARG A 114 13.32 9.22 9.32
C ARG A 114 11.83 8.93 9.47
N GLY A 115 11.27 9.33 10.62
CA GLY A 115 9.85 9.18 10.93
C GLY A 115 9.37 7.72 10.91
N ARG A 116 8.35 7.44 10.11
CA ARG A 116 7.66 6.14 10.08
C ARG A 116 8.50 5.01 9.48
N ALA A 117 9.28 5.29 8.45
CA ALA A 117 10.19 4.29 7.89
C ALA A 117 11.25 3.87 8.92
N ARG A 118 11.77 4.82 9.71
CA ARG A 118 12.67 4.50 10.83
C ARG A 118 11.98 3.58 11.84
N ARG A 119 10.77 3.92 12.28
CA ARG A 119 9.99 3.10 13.22
C ARG A 119 9.74 1.68 12.67
N ALA A 120 9.39 1.56 11.39
CA ALA A 120 9.14 0.27 10.75
C ALA A 120 10.40 -0.62 10.79
N TRP A 121 11.53 -0.09 10.33
CA TRP A 121 12.80 -0.83 10.33
C TRP A 121 13.34 -1.12 11.72
N THR A 122 13.14 -0.22 12.71
CA THR A 122 13.51 -0.54 14.11
C THR A 122 12.68 -1.69 14.67
N LEU A 123 11.37 -1.69 14.43
CA LEU A 123 10.48 -2.73 14.93
C LEU A 123 10.74 -4.07 14.23
N MET A 124 11.04 -4.04 12.93
CA MET A 124 11.43 -5.22 12.17
C MET A 124 12.76 -5.81 12.68
N GLY A 125 13.73 -4.95 12.98
CA GLY A 125 15.00 -5.38 13.57
C GLY A 125 14.84 -5.95 14.98
N LEU A 126 13.99 -5.34 15.81
CA LEU A 126 13.63 -5.87 17.14
C LEU A 126 12.90 -7.21 17.04
N SER A 127 12.02 -7.39 16.04
CA SER A 127 11.34 -8.65 15.77
C SER A 127 12.34 -9.77 15.45
N ALA A 128 13.27 -9.53 14.51
CA ALA A 128 14.33 -10.48 14.18
C ALA A 128 15.26 -10.77 15.37
N ALA A 129 15.58 -9.76 16.18
CA ALA A 129 16.39 -9.93 17.39
C ALA A 129 15.67 -10.74 18.48
N ALA A 130 14.37 -10.52 18.68
CA ALA A 130 13.56 -11.29 19.62
C ALA A 130 13.47 -12.76 19.23
N TRP A 131 13.26 -13.04 17.93
CA TRP A 131 13.27 -14.39 17.41
C TRP A 131 14.67 -15.03 17.56
N GLY A 132 15.74 -14.31 17.20
CA GLY A 132 17.11 -14.76 17.38
C GLY A 132 17.49 -15.02 18.84
N ALA A 133 16.94 -14.26 19.79
CA ALA A 133 17.11 -14.54 21.22
C ALA A 133 16.42 -15.85 21.63
N GLY A 134 15.24 -16.15 21.07
CA GLY A 134 14.60 -17.46 21.21
C GLY A 134 15.49 -18.57 20.68
N GLN A 135 16.04 -18.40 19.47
CA GLN A 135 16.95 -19.36 18.85
C GLN A 135 18.21 -19.56 19.69
N ALA A 136 18.79 -18.50 20.26
CA ALA A 136 19.98 -18.62 21.11
C ALA A 136 19.70 -19.44 22.39
N VAL A 137 18.52 -19.27 22.99
CA VAL A 137 18.09 -20.08 24.14
C VAL A 137 17.90 -21.54 23.74
N TRP A 138 17.25 -21.78 22.60
CA TRP A 138 17.09 -23.13 22.03
C TRP A 138 18.45 -23.80 21.81
N SER A 139 19.34 -23.14 21.09
CA SER A 139 20.67 -23.66 20.77
C SER A 139 21.54 -23.89 21.99
N TRP A 140 21.40 -23.05 23.03
CA TRP A 140 22.08 -23.29 24.30
C TRP A 140 21.61 -24.59 24.96
N ASP A 141 20.30 -24.81 25.04
CA ASP A 141 19.76 -26.02 25.67
C ASP A 141 20.05 -27.28 24.85
N GLU A 142 19.99 -27.21 23.52
CA GLU A 142 20.27 -28.36 22.65
C GLU A 142 21.76 -28.69 22.54
N LEU A 143 22.62 -27.69 22.30
CA LEU A 143 24.05 -27.92 22.03
C LEU A 143 24.90 -28.04 23.29
N VAL A 144 24.57 -27.30 24.36
CA VAL A 144 25.38 -27.26 25.58
C VAL A 144 24.81 -28.16 26.65
N ARG A 145 23.48 -28.14 26.85
CA ARG A 145 22.85 -28.99 27.87
C ARG A 145 22.48 -30.39 27.37
N HIS A 146 22.56 -30.64 26.06
CA HIS A 146 22.21 -31.92 25.42
C HIS A 146 20.82 -32.44 25.79
N HIS A 147 19.90 -31.54 26.13
CA HIS A 147 18.53 -31.89 26.47
C HIS A 147 17.62 -31.65 25.26
N GLN A 148 16.72 -32.58 24.97
CA GLN A 148 15.59 -32.28 24.08
C GLN A 148 14.70 -31.26 24.78
N MET A 149 14.48 -30.12 24.12
CA MET A 149 13.83 -29.00 24.79
C MET A 149 12.35 -29.34 25.07
N PRO A 150 11.90 -29.26 26.34
CA PRO A 150 10.52 -29.54 26.67
C PRO A 150 9.61 -28.45 26.09
N PHE A 151 8.43 -28.85 25.60
CA PHE A 151 7.37 -27.91 25.25
C PHE A 151 6.42 -27.76 26.44
N PRO A 152 6.23 -26.55 27.01
CA PRO A 152 6.77 -25.25 26.64
C PRO A 152 8.17 -24.95 27.22
N SER A 153 8.85 -23.98 26.62
CA SER A 153 10.26 -23.64 26.85
C SER A 153 10.48 -22.13 27.04
N ALA A 154 11.68 -21.75 27.50
CA ALA A 154 12.07 -20.34 27.58
C ALA A 154 12.29 -19.70 26.19
N ALA A 155 12.57 -20.48 25.14
CA ALA A 155 12.73 -19.96 23.78
C ALA A 155 11.41 -19.46 23.18
N ASP A 156 10.28 -20.09 23.55
CA ASP A 156 8.95 -19.72 23.09
C ASP A 156 8.62 -18.24 23.38
N ALA A 157 9.16 -17.69 24.48
CA ALA A 157 9.00 -16.28 24.79
C ALA A 157 9.62 -15.37 23.72
N GLY A 158 10.81 -15.72 23.20
CA GLY A 158 11.48 -14.98 22.13
C GLY A 158 10.75 -15.11 20.80
N PHE A 159 10.36 -16.33 20.43
CA PHE A 159 9.61 -16.60 19.20
C PHE A 159 8.27 -15.87 19.17
N LEU A 160 7.49 -15.92 20.26
CA LEU A 160 6.21 -15.22 20.33
C LEU A 160 6.36 -13.69 20.44
N ALA A 161 7.39 -13.18 21.11
CA ALA A 161 7.64 -11.74 21.19
C ALA A 161 7.97 -11.12 19.82
N ALA A 162 8.51 -11.91 18.88
CA ALA A 162 8.80 -11.46 17.53
C ALA A 162 7.54 -11.05 16.75
N LEU A 163 6.41 -11.73 16.96
CA LEU A 163 5.17 -11.49 16.23
C LEU A 163 4.60 -10.08 16.41
N PRO A 164 4.28 -9.59 17.63
CA PRO A 164 3.70 -8.26 17.80
C PRO A 164 4.64 -7.16 17.29
N LEU A 165 5.96 -7.36 17.39
CA LEU A 165 6.95 -6.46 16.81
C LEU A 165 6.88 -6.44 15.28
N CYS A 166 6.75 -7.60 14.64
CA CYS A 166 6.56 -7.73 13.19
C CYS A 166 5.25 -7.04 12.73
N VAL A 167 4.14 -7.26 13.43
CA VAL A 167 2.85 -6.60 13.16
C VAL A 167 2.99 -5.08 13.25
N LEU A 168 3.59 -4.57 14.34
CA LEU A 168 3.79 -3.14 14.51
C LEU A 168 4.75 -2.55 13.46
N ALA A 169 5.74 -3.32 13.00
CA ALA A 169 6.62 -2.94 11.90
C ALA A 169 5.85 -2.80 10.58
N ALA A 170 5.04 -3.80 10.23
CA ALA A 170 4.18 -3.82 9.05
C ALA A 170 3.25 -2.59 9.00
N LEU A 171 2.59 -2.28 10.11
CA LEU A 171 1.70 -1.12 10.25
C LEU A 171 2.44 0.23 10.20
N SER A 172 3.75 0.23 10.50
CA SER A 172 4.58 1.42 10.50
C SER A 172 5.17 1.74 9.12
N PHE A 173 5.26 0.77 8.20
CA PHE A 173 5.79 1.03 6.86
C PHE A 173 4.97 2.11 6.13
N PRO A 174 5.62 3.15 5.59
CA PRO A 174 4.95 4.19 4.83
C PRO A 174 4.60 3.65 3.44
N VAL A 175 3.51 2.89 3.36
CA VAL A 175 3.01 2.36 2.09
C VAL A 175 1.73 3.11 1.74
N GLY A 176 1.82 4.07 0.82
CA GLY A 176 0.65 4.81 0.34
C GLY A 176 0.85 6.31 0.15
N ARG A 177 -0.05 6.88 -0.66
CA ARG A 177 -0.05 8.25 -1.20
C ARG A 177 -0.07 9.30 -0.10
N ARG A 178 0.79 10.32 -0.23
CA ARG A 178 0.76 11.51 0.62
C ARG A 178 -0.39 12.40 0.12
N GLU A 179 -1.62 12.04 0.46
CA GLU A 179 -2.81 12.86 0.21
C GLU A 179 -3.18 13.63 1.48
N GLU A 180 -3.77 14.81 1.30
CA GLU A 180 -4.56 15.47 2.33
C GLU A 180 -5.60 14.46 2.86
N GLY A 181 -5.55 14.15 4.16
CA GLY A 181 -6.32 13.02 4.73
C GLY A 181 -5.53 11.72 4.96
N ALA A 182 -4.20 11.74 4.98
CA ALA A 182 -3.32 10.58 5.23
C ALA A 182 -3.61 9.75 6.51
N ARG A 183 -4.45 10.23 7.44
CA ARG A 183 -4.96 9.44 8.57
C ARG A 183 -6.07 8.47 8.13
N ASP A 184 -6.97 8.91 7.25
CA ASP A 184 -8.15 8.15 6.82
C ASP A 184 -7.74 6.97 5.92
N SER A 185 -6.77 7.17 5.02
CA SER A 185 -6.20 6.09 4.19
C SER A 185 -5.45 5.03 5.01
N ARG A 186 -4.77 5.46 6.07
CA ARG A 186 -4.09 4.57 7.01
C ARG A 186 -5.09 3.75 7.81
N LEU A 187 -6.11 4.39 8.38
CA LEU A 187 -7.13 3.72 9.16
C LEU A 187 -7.81 2.62 8.33
N ARG A 188 -8.14 2.90 7.06
CA ARG A 188 -8.65 1.89 6.13
C ARG A 188 -7.70 0.72 5.92
N GLY A 189 -6.41 1.00 5.70
CA GLY A 189 -5.43 -0.06 5.57
C GLY A 189 -5.29 -0.92 6.84
N VAL A 190 -5.40 -0.33 8.03
CA VAL A 190 -5.39 -1.12 9.27
C VAL A 190 -6.66 -1.96 9.37
N LEU A 191 -7.82 -1.38 9.09
CA LEU A 191 -9.10 -2.09 9.09
C LEU A 191 -9.12 -3.25 8.11
N ASP A 192 -8.66 -3.08 6.87
CA ASP A 192 -8.59 -4.16 5.88
C ASP A 192 -7.72 -5.33 6.37
N ALA A 193 -6.59 -5.02 7.01
CA ALA A 193 -5.71 -6.06 7.57
C ALA A 193 -6.36 -6.76 8.78
N LEU A 194 -7.05 -6.03 9.65
CA LEU A 194 -7.78 -6.61 10.78
C LEU A 194 -8.95 -7.47 10.32
N ILE A 195 -9.68 -7.07 9.27
CA ILE A 195 -10.77 -7.87 8.68
C ILE A 195 -10.23 -9.20 8.16
N ILE A 196 -9.15 -9.17 7.37
CA ILE A 196 -8.53 -10.38 6.82
C ILE A 196 -8.02 -11.28 7.96
N ALA A 197 -7.31 -10.71 8.94
CA ALA A 197 -6.77 -11.47 10.07
C ALA A 197 -7.86 -12.11 10.91
N THR A 198 -8.93 -11.36 11.23
CA THR A 198 -10.05 -11.87 12.03
C THR A 198 -10.81 -12.97 11.27
N GLY A 199 -11.01 -12.81 9.95
CA GLY A 199 -11.69 -13.81 9.13
C GLY A 199 -10.90 -15.12 9.01
N LEU A 200 -9.61 -15.03 8.70
CA LEU A 200 -8.74 -16.20 8.64
C LEU A 200 -8.59 -16.88 10.00
N LEU A 201 -8.53 -16.10 11.09
CA LEU A 201 -8.47 -16.64 12.44
C LEU A 201 -9.76 -17.40 12.80
N ALA A 202 -10.92 -16.86 12.43
CA ALA A 202 -12.19 -17.53 12.68
C ALA A 202 -12.30 -18.87 11.91
N VAL A 203 -11.89 -18.87 10.63
CA VAL A 203 -11.77 -20.08 9.81
C VAL A 203 -10.81 -21.10 10.43
N SER A 204 -9.62 -20.65 10.82
CA SER A 204 -8.62 -21.50 11.46
C SER A 204 -9.11 -22.05 12.80
N TRP A 205 -9.89 -21.27 13.55
CA TRP A 205 -10.50 -21.70 14.80
C TRP A 205 -11.53 -22.80 14.61
N ALA A 206 -12.44 -22.63 13.66
CA ALA A 206 -13.49 -23.58 13.36
C ALA A 206 -12.98 -24.91 12.78
N THR A 207 -11.75 -24.95 12.25
CA THR A 207 -11.20 -26.13 11.54
C THR A 207 -10.08 -26.83 12.31
N VAL A 208 -9.04 -26.09 12.70
CA VAL A 208 -7.78 -26.66 13.21
C VAL A 208 -7.56 -26.30 14.68
N LEU A 209 -7.67 -25.02 15.06
CA LEU A 209 -7.26 -24.58 16.40
C LEU A 209 -8.14 -25.16 17.51
N GLN A 210 -9.44 -25.40 17.26
CA GLN A 210 -10.30 -26.06 18.26
C GLN A 210 -9.83 -27.48 18.57
N THR A 211 -9.41 -28.24 17.56
CA THR A 211 -8.88 -29.61 17.71
C THR A 211 -7.56 -29.60 18.47
N VAL A 212 -6.66 -28.68 18.11
CA VAL A 212 -5.35 -28.51 18.78
C VAL A 212 -5.51 -28.07 20.23
N ALA A 213 -6.40 -27.11 20.51
CA ALA A 213 -6.68 -26.65 21.86
C ALA A 213 -7.30 -27.76 22.74
N GLY A 214 -8.13 -28.62 22.14
CA GLY A 214 -8.77 -29.74 22.83
C GLY A 214 -7.84 -30.92 23.11
N ALA A 215 -6.69 -31.01 22.43
CA ALA A 215 -5.75 -32.13 22.56
C ALA A 215 -4.94 -32.11 23.88
N HIS A 216 -4.91 -30.99 24.60
CA HIS A 216 -4.18 -30.82 25.86
C HIS A 216 -5.10 -30.46 27.05
N PRO A 217 -6.04 -31.35 27.44
CA PRO A 217 -6.97 -31.07 28.52
C PRO A 217 -6.25 -30.98 29.87
N GLY A 218 -6.34 -29.82 30.54
CA GLY A 218 -5.75 -29.55 31.86
C GLY A 218 -4.46 -28.72 31.83
N GLU A 219 -3.78 -28.62 30.68
CA GLU A 219 -2.52 -27.91 30.52
C GLU A 219 -2.72 -26.59 29.75
N ARG A 220 -3.33 -25.60 30.43
CA ARG A 220 -3.75 -24.32 29.80
C ARG A 220 -2.62 -23.59 29.06
N VAL A 221 -1.39 -23.66 29.57
CA VAL A 221 -0.22 -22.99 28.97
C VAL A 221 0.22 -23.70 27.68
N VAL A 222 0.26 -25.03 27.69
CA VAL A 222 0.59 -25.86 26.53
C VAL A 222 -0.43 -25.66 25.42
N GLY A 223 -1.72 -25.73 25.75
CA GLY A 223 -2.80 -25.49 24.80
C GLY A 223 -2.78 -24.07 24.22
N ALA A 224 -2.52 -23.04 25.05
CA ALA A 224 -2.40 -21.66 24.57
C ALA A 224 -1.20 -21.47 23.62
N LEU A 225 -0.06 -22.08 23.92
CA LEU A 225 1.13 -22.01 23.08
C LEU A 225 0.93 -22.77 21.76
N ALA A 226 0.35 -23.96 21.81
CA ALA A 226 0.06 -24.78 20.62
C ALA A 226 -0.87 -24.06 19.63
N VAL A 227 -1.80 -23.24 20.14
CA VAL A 227 -2.70 -22.39 19.36
C VAL A 227 -2.00 -21.12 18.86
N ALA A 228 -1.09 -20.54 19.65
CA ALA A 228 -0.41 -19.29 19.32
C ALA A 228 0.47 -19.40 18.06
N TYR A 229 1.11 -20.54 17.81
CA TYR A 229 1.97 -20.74 16.63
C TYR A 229 1.19 -20.70 15.31
N PRO A 230 0.16 -21.54 15.07
CA PRO A 230 -0.64 -21.45 13.83
C PRO A 230 -1.39 -20.12 13.69
N MET A 231 -1.79 -19.49 14.80
CA MET A 231 -2.35 -18.13 14.77
C MET A 231 -1.34 -17.09 14.24
N SER A 232 -0.06 -17.24 14.60
CA SER A 232 1.00 -16.35 14.15
C SER A 232 1.17 -16.40 12.64
N ASP A 233 1.11 -17.60 12.05
CA ASP A 233 1.21 -17.80 10.59
C ASP A 233 0.09 -17.10 9.82
N VAL A 234 -1.15 -17.19 10.33
CA VAL A 234 -2.31 -16.49 9.78
C VAL A 234 -2.12 -14.97 9.80
N VAL A 235 -1.62 -14.44 10.92
CA VAL A 235 -1.37 -13.00 11.08
C VAL A 235 -0.28 -12.53 10.14
N VAL A 236 0.83 -13.27 10.03
CA VAL A 236 1.91 -12.94 9.10
C VAL A 236 1.43 -13.04 7.66
N GLY A 237 0.71 -14.09 7.26
CA GLY A 237 0.13 -14.22 5.92
C GLY A 237 -0.77 -13.03 5.54
N THR A 238 -1.53 -12.51 6.51
CA THR A 238 -2.33 -11.29 6.34
C THR A 238 -1.47 -10.06 6.09
N ILE A 239 -0.36 -9.92 6.84
CA ILE A 239 0.63 -8.85 6.64
C ILE A 239 1.24 -8.95 5.24
N LEU A 240 1.64 -10.14 4.80
CA LEU A 240 2.22 -10.39 3.47
C LEU A 240 1.30 -9.89 2.36
N LEU A 241 0.02 -10.28 2.44
CA LEU A 241 -1.00 -9.88 1.48
C LEU A 241 -1.19 -8.35 1.49
N GLY A 242 -1.25 -7.76 2.69
CA GLY A 242 -1.34 -6.31 2.86
C GLY A 242 -0.15 -5.57 2.25
N LEU A 243 1.08 -6.06 2.43
CA LEU A 243 2.29 -5.47 1.86
C LEU A 243 2.33 -5.62 0.32
N ALA A 244 1.96 -6.79 -0.20
CA ALA A 244 1.96 -7.07 -1.64
C ALA A 244 0.97 -6.17 -2.40
N VAL A 245 -0.22 -5.95 -1.84
CA VAL A 245 -1.28 -5.14 -2.47
C VAL A 245 -0.95 -3.65 -2.44
N ARG A 246 -0.20 -3.20 -1.42
CA ARG A 246 0.12 -1.79 -1.22
C ARG A 246 1.43 -1.37 -1.89
N ALA A 247 2.24 -2.31 -2.33
CA ALA A 247 3.52 -2.07 -2.98
C ALA A 247 3.39 -1.21 -4.26
N THR A 248 4.00 -0.03 -4.28
CA THR A 248 4.11 0.81 -5.49
C THR A 248 5.34 0.41 -6.29
N ARG A 249 5.43 0.75 -7.59
CA ARG A 249 6.58 0.38 -8.44
C ARG A 249 7.93 0.70 -7.79
N ALA A 250 7.99 1.80 -7.07
CA ALA A 250 9.19 2.30 -6.44
C ALA A 250 9.54 1.62 -5.09
N THR A 251 8.55 1.04 -4.39
CA THR A 251 8.74 0.32 -3.11
C THR A 251 8.57 -1.19 -3.26
N ARG A 252 8.26 -1.66 -4.47
CA ARG A 252 7.88 -3.03 -4.77
C ARG A 252 8.95 -4.03 -4.40
N LEU A 253 10.20 -3.80 -4.80
CA LEU A 253 11.26 -4.79 -4.58
C LEU A 253 11.58 -5.02 -3.09
N PRO A 254 11.85 -3.98 -2.26
CA PRO A 254 12.06 -4.19 -0.82
C PRO A 254 10.87 -4.85 -0.12
N LEU A 255 9.64 -4.46 -0.46
CA LEU A 255 8.45 -5.04 0.16
C LEU A 255 8.18 -6.47 -0.29
N LEU A 256 8.45 -6.81 -1.55
CA LEU A 256 8.34 -8.18 -2.04
C LEU A 256 9.42 -9.08 -1.43
N LEU A 257 10.65 -8.59 -1.25
CA LEU A 257 11.71 -9.33 -0.57
C LEU A 257 11.37 -9.56 0.90
N LEU A 258 10.86 -8.53 1.58
CA LEU A 258 10.38 -8.65 2.96
C LEU A 258 9.24 -9.66 3.05
N ALA A 259 8.30 -9.60 2.10
CA ALA A 259 7.17 -10.51 2.06
C ALA A 259 7.60 -11.95 1.75
N ALA A 260 8.52 -12.15 0.80
CA ALA A 260 9.09 -13.45 0.49
C ALA A 260 9.85 -14.03 1.68
N GLY A 261 10.63 -13.19 2.38
CA GLY A 261 11.38 -13.59 3.57
C GLY A 261 10.47 -14.04 4.72
N LEU A 262 9.49 -13.21 5.07
CA LEU A 262 8.49 -13.53 6.08
C LEU A 262 7.64 -14.75 5.71
N GLY A 263 7.30 -14.91 4.43
CA GLY A 263 6.60 -16.10 3.93
C GLY A 263 7.42 -17.37 4.04
N ALA A 264 8.72 -17.30 3.74
CA ALA A 264 9.63 -18.42 3.90
C ALA A 264 9.79 -18.83 5.38
N THR A 265 9.90 -17.86 6.30
CA THR A 265 9.97 -18.17 7.74
C THR A 265 8.69 -18.80 8.25
N THR A 266 7.51 -18.29 7.88
CA THR A 266 6.25 -18.90 8.32
C THR A 266 6.04 -20.29 7.74
N LEU A 267 6.40 -20.52 6.47
CA LEU A 267 6.30 -21.84 5.86
C LEU A 267 7.25 -22.84 6.55
N ALA A 268 8.45 -22.40 6.92
CA ALA A 268 9.39 -23.19 7.70
C ALA A 268 8.83 -23.51 9.10
N ASP A 269 8.23 -22.54 9.79
CA ASP A 269 7.61 -22.73 11.10
C ASP A 269 6.43 -23.72 11.04
N SER A 270 5.53 -23.58 10.06
CA SER A 270 4.42 -24.52 9.87
C SER A 270 4.91 -25.94 9.56
N ALA A 271 5.92 -26.07 8.68
CA ALA A 271 6.50 -27.37 8.33
C ALA A 271 7.24 -28.00 9.52
N PHE A 272 7.91 -27.19 10.35
CA PHE A 272 8.51 -27.67 11.60
C PHE A 272 7.46 -28.24 12.56
N ALA A 273 6.34 -27.54 12.73
CA ALA A 273 5.24 -27.99 13.59
C ALA A 273 4.66 -29.34 13.12
N GLU A 274 4.53 -29.54 11.81
CA GLU A 274 4.07 -30.82 11.23
C GLU A 274 5.07 -31.97 11.47
N LEU A 275 6.37 -31.71 11.29
CA LEU A 275 7.42 -32.70 11.56
C LEU A 275 7.44 -33.11 13.04
N MET A 276 7.27 -32.14 13.94
CA MET A 276 7.15 -32.40 15.38
C MET A 276 5.89 -33.20 15.72
N ALA A 277 4.75 -32.90 15.08
CA ALA A 277 3.50 -33.63 15.30
C ALA A 277 3.57 -35.09 14.81
N THR A 278 4.20 -35.33 13.66
CA THR A 278 4.33 -36.67 13.07
C THR A 278 5.52 -37.48 13.62
N ARG A 279 6.36 -36.86 14.47
CA ARG A 279 7.64 -37.41 14.97
C ARG A 279 8.58 -37.87 13.85
N THR A 280 8.45 -37.31 12.66
CA THR A 280 9.34 -37.62 11.54
C THR A 280 10.61 -36.80 11.70
N THR A 281 11.71 -37.47 12.04
CA THR A 281 13.04 -36.85 12.15
C THR A 281 13.92 -37.33 10.99
N GLY A 282 14.56 -36.41 10.27
CA GLY A 282 15.31 -36.71 9.05
C GLY A 282 15.47 -35.50 8.12
N VAL A 283 15.60 -35.75 6.82
CA VAL A 283 15.83 -34.72 5.77
C VAL A 283 14.84 -33.55 5.82
N GLY A 284 13.61 -33.77 6.28
CA GLY A 284 12.60 -32.71 6.43
C GLY A 284 13.01 -31.59 7.39
N GLY A 285 13.70 -31.90 8.49
CA GLY A 285 14.15 -30.89 9.46
C GLY A 285 15.19 -29.95 8.87
N HIS A 286 16.14 -30.49 8.09
CA HIS A 286 17.14 -29.70 7.40
C HIS A 286 16.54 -28.75 6.34
N VAL A 287 15.50 -29.20 5.63
CA VAL A 287 14.80 -28.36 4.64
C VAL A 287 14.12 -27.17 5.32
N VAL A 288 13.52 -27.41 6.48
CA VAL A 288 12.91 -26.35 7.30
C VAL A 288 13.93 -25.31 7.72
N ALA A 289 15.10 -25.73 8.22
CA ALA A 289 16.14 -24.80 8.63
C ALA A 289 16.70 -23.97 7.47
N VAL A 290 16.92 -24.57 6.29
CA VAL A 290 17.32 -23.82 5.09
C VAL A 290 16.26 -22.78 4.72
N GLY A 291 14.98 -23.13 4.80
CA GLY A 291 13.87 -22.20 4.57
C GLY A 291 13.90 -21.01 5.52
N ARG A 292 14.16 -21.26 6.80
CA ARG A 292 14.25 -20.24 7.85
C ARG A 292 15.45 -19.31 7.66
N LEU A 293 16.63 -19.87 7.43
CA LEU A 293 17.86 -19.17 7.05
C LEU A 293 17.62 -18.27 5.83
N ALA A 294 17.09 -18.82 4.74
CA ALA A 294 16.79 -18.06 3.53
C ALA A 294 15.78 -16.93 3.80
N GLY A 295 14.78 -17.19 4.63
CA GLY A 295 13.78 -16.20 5.05
C GLY A 295 14.41 -14.98 5.72
N TYR A 296 15.24 -15.17 6.74
CA TYR A 296 15.93 -14.07 7.42
C TYR A 296 16.93 -13.34 6.53
N LEU A 297 17.64 -14.05 5.65
CA LEU A 297 18.53 -13.40 4.68
C LEU A 297 17.77 -12.56 3.64
N LEU A 298 16.56 -12.97 3.25
CA LEU A 298 15.68 -12.16 2.41
C LEU A 298 15.20 -10.89 3.13
N VAL A 299 14.88 -10.98 4.42
CA VAL A 299 14.59 -9.80 5.27
C VAL A 299 15.79 -8.85 5.31
N ALA A 300 17.01 -9.39 5.45
CA ALA A 300 18.24 -8.61 5.42
C ALA A 300 18.45 -7.91 4.06
N LEU A 301 18.24 -8.61 2.95
CA LEU A 301 18.29 -8.05 1.60
C LEU A 301 17.25 -6.95 1.40
N ALA A 302 16.04 -7.12 1.92
CA ALA A 302 14.99 -6.11 1.87
C ALA A 302 15.44 -4.81 2.57
N ALA A 303 16.03 -4.94 3.76
CA ALA A 303 16.56 -3.81 4.52
C ALA A 303 17.72 -3.11 3.80
N LEU A 304 18.68 -3.88 3.26
CA LEU A 304 19.80 -3.35 2.48
C LEU A 304 19.32 -2.63 1.21
N ARG A 305 18.36 -3.21 0.46
CA ARG A 305 17.78 -2.54 -0.71
C ARG A 305 17.13 -1.21 -0.33
N ALA A 306 16.42 -1.18 0.80
CA ALA A 306 15.79 0.02 1.32
C ALA A 306 16.79 1.09 1.79
N THR A 307 18.05 0.74 2.09
CA THR A 307 19.12 1.72 2.39
C THR A 307 19.69 2.40 1.17
N GLN A 308 19.68 1.71 0.02
CA GLN A 308 20.27 2.18 -1.24
C GLN A 308 19.26 3.01 -2.06
N TRP A 309 17.95 2.72 -1.93
CA TRP A 309 16.88 3.50 -2.55
C TRP A 309 15.96 4.09 -1.48
N PRO A 310 16.24 5.30 -0.98
CA PRO A 310 15.29 6.00 -0.13
C PRO A 310 13.96 6.17 -0.88
N LEU A 311 12.89 5.70 -0.25
CA LEU A 311 11.50 5.76 -0.70
C LEU A 311 11.23 7.04 -1.52
N PRO A 312 11.02 6.94 -2.85
CA PRO A 312 10.84 8.13 -3.67
C PRO A 312 9.50 8.81 -3.38
N ARG A 313 9.44 10.10 -3.72
CA ARG A 313 8.26 10.98 -3.59
C ARG A 313 7.04 10.34 -4.28
N PRO A 314 5.82 10.56 -3.75
CA PRO A 314 4.61 9.89 -4.22
C PRO A 314 4.41 10.09 -5.73
N GLU A 315 4.34 8.98 -6.47
CA GLU A 315 3.88 8.96 -7.86
C GLU A 315 2.41 9.38 -7.97
N ARG A 316 2.08 10.03 -9.10
CA ARG A 316 0.72 10.50 -9.43
C ARG A 316 -0.32 9.37 -9.36
N ARG A 317 -1.59 9.79 -9.18
CA ARG A 317 -2.81 8.95 -9.12
C ARG A 317 -2.81 7.86 -10.20
N THR A 318 -2.64 6.62 -9.78
CA THR A 318 -3.07 5.41 -10.49
C THR A 318 -4.36 4.95 -9.84
N MET A 319 -5.40 4.74 -10.66
CA MET A 319 -6.71 4.25 -10.22
C MET A 319 -6.52 2.96 -9.41
N PRO A 320 -7.21 2.80 -8.25
CA PRO A 320 -7.22 1.53 -7.54
C PRO A 320 -7.75 0.43 -8.47
N SER A 321 -7.08 -0.72 -8.50
CA SER A 321 -7.54 -1.87 -9.28
C SER A 321 -8.81 -2.45 -8.64
N ARG A 322 -9.76 -2.91 -9.47
CA ARG A 322 -11.00 -3.56 -8.99
C ARG A 322 -10.70 -4.76 -8.07
N LEU A 323 -9.61 -5.47 -8.35
CA LEU A 323 -9.09 -6.57 -7.51
C LEU A 323 -8.64 -6.10 -6.11
N GLY A 324 -8.01 -4.93 -6.00
CA GLY A 324 -7.61 -4.37 -4.70
C GLY A 324 -8.79 -3.98 -3.80
N LEU A 325 -9.96 -3.68 -4.39
CA LEU A 325 -11.18 -3.39 -3.65
C LEU A 325 -11.85 -4.68 -3.13
N ALA A 326 -11.81 -5.76 -3.90
CA ALA A 326 -12.47 -7.02 -3.57
C ALA A 326 -11.67 -7.88 -2.56
N LEU A 327 -10.34 -7.75 -2.54
CA LEU A 327 -9.45 -8.64 -1.81
C LEU A 327 -9.75 -8.78 -0.31
N PRO A 328 -10.05 -7.71 0.47
CA PRO A 328 -10.35 -7.86 1.89
C PRO A 328 -11.70 -8.55 2.17
N TYR A 329 -12.60 -8.58 1.18
CA TYR A 329 -13.93 -9.19 1.31
C TYR A 329 -13.93 -10.69 1.01
N LEU A 330 -12.93 -11.21 0.30
CA LEU A 330 -12.84 -12.65 0.00
C LEU A 330 -12.62 -13.51 1.25
N PRO A 331 -11.66 -13.21 2.14
CA PRO A 331 -11.51 -13.96 3.40
C PRO A 331 -12.72 -13.81 4.32
N MET A 332 -13.38 -12.66 4.30
CA MET A 332 -14.62 -12.45 5.06
C MET A 332 -15.75 -13.34 4.55
N ALA A 333 -16.00 -13.34 3.23
CA ALA A 333 -17.02 -14.19 2.63
C ALA A 333 -16.73 -15.68 2.87
N ALA A 334 -15.46 -16.09 2.75
CA ALA A 334 -15.03 -17.45 3.06
C ALA A 334 -15.27 -17.80 4.54
N ALA A 335 -14.93 -16.90 5.46
CA ALA A 335 -15.18 -17.09 6.90
C ALA A 335 -16.67 -17.25 7.19
N THR A 336 -17.51 -16.34 6.69
CA THR A 336 -18.96 -16.39 6.90
C THR A 336 -19.60 -17.65 6.31
N VAL A 337 -19.18 -18.07 5.11
CA VAL A 337 -19.71 -19.29 4.47
C VAL A 337 -19.26 -20.54 5.24
N LEU A 338 -17.98 -20.61 5.62
CA LEU A 338 -17.46 -21.76 6.35
C LEU A 338 -18.08 -21.87 7.74
N GLU A 339 -18.24 -20.75 8.44
CA GLU A 339 -18.92 -20.69 9.73
C GLU A 339 -20.37 -21.17 9.61
N LEU A 340 -21.11 -20.70 8.59
CA LEU A 340 -22.48 -21.16 8.33
C LEU A 340 -22.54 -22.65 8.02
N ALA A 341 -21.56 -23.19 7.30
CA ALA A 341 -21.46 -24.62 6.99
C ALA A 341 -21.12 -25.46 8.25
N THR A 342 -20.23 -24.97 9.12
CA THR A 342 -19.92 -25.63 10.40
C THR A 342 -21.10 -25.58 11.36
N GLU A 343 -21.90 -24.52 11.33
CA GLU A 343 -23.09 -24.37 12.18
C GLU A 343 -24.22 -25.32 11.76
N ALA A 344 -24.41 -25.50 10.44
CA ALA A 344 -25.34 -26.50 9.91
C ALA A 344 -25.01 -27.92 10.41
N SER A 345 -23.75 -28.15 10.80
CA SER A 345 -23.24 -29.43 11.27
C SER A 345 -23.25 -29.58 12.80
N SER A 346 -23.16 -28.48 13.57
CA SER A 346 -22.76 -28.53 15.00
C SER A 346 -23.83 -28.10 16.01
N ARG A 347 -24.97 -27.53 15.58
CA ARG A 347 -26.12 -27.08 16.42
C ARG A 347 -25.81 -26.13 17.61
N ARG A 348 -24.56 -25.68 17.82
CA ARG A 348 -24.19 -24.67 18.83
C ARG A 348 -23.00 -23.84 18.40
N LEU A 349 -23.20 -22.52 18.34
CA LEU A 349 -22.14 -21.52 18.21
C LEU A 349 -21.34 -21.40 19.53
N GLY A 350 -20.04 -21.66 19.48
CA GLY A 350 -19.14 -21.37 20.59
C GLY A 350 -19.04 -19.86 20.85
N PRO A 351 -18.88 -19.39 22.12
CA PRO A 351 -18.80 -17.97 22.45
C PRO A 351 -17.70 -17.20 21.69
N LEU A 352 -16.56 -17.85 21.43
CA LEU A 352 -15.45 -17.26 20.67
C LEU A 352 -15.80 -17.00 19.20
N LEU A 353 -16.59 -17.88 18.59
CA LEU A 353 -17.00 -17.76 17.18
C LEU A 353 -18.04 -16.65 17.02
N ILE A 354 -18.95 -16.50 17.99
CA ILE A 354 -19.86 -15.35 18.04
C ILE A 354 -19.07 -14.04 18.18
N ALA A 355 -18.05 -14.02 19.04
CA ALA A 355 -17.22 -12.83 19.24
C ALA A 355 -16.43 -12.45 17.97
N SER A 356 -15.87 -13.41 17.23
CA SER A 356 -15.17 -13.15 15.96
C SER A 356 -16.12 -12.62 14.88
N LEU A 357 -17.33 -13.17 14.79
CA LEU A 357 -18.39 -12.68 13.88
C LEU A 357 -18.78 -11.24 14.18
N LEU A 358 -19.07 -10.92 15.44
CA LEU A 358 -19.43 -9.57 15.86
C LEU A 358 -18.28 -8.58 15.58
N LEU A 359 -17.04 -8.99 15.82
CA LEU A 359 -15.86 -8.19 15.51
C LEU A 359 -15.70 -7.94 14.01
N LEU A 360 -15.93 -8.96 13.17
CA LEU A 360 -15.91 -8.81 11.70
C LEU A 360 -16.98 -7.83 11.23
N ILE A 361 -18.22 -7.98 11.71
CA ILE A 361 -19.33 -7.08 11.38
C ILE A 361 -18.97 -5.63 11.76
N LEU A 362 -18.42 -5.43 12.96
CA LEU A 362 -17.98 -4.12 13.43
C LEU A 362 -16.88 -3.53 12.56
N LEU A 363 -15.81 -4.28 12.29
CA LEU A 363 -14.68 -3.82 11.49
C LEU A 363 -15.10 -3.46 10.06
N VAL A 364 -15.94 -4.28 9.45
CA VAL A 364 -16.49 -4.06 8.11
C VAL A 364 -17.43 -2.86 8.10
N GLY A 365 -18.29 -2.73 9.11
CA GLY A 365 -19.18 -1.58 9.27
C GLY A 365 -18.41 -0.27 9.36
N VAL A 366 -17.36 -0.21 10.18
CA VAL A 366 -16.47 0.97 10.28
C VAL A 366 -15.76 1.23 8.94
N ARG A 367 -15.24 0.20 8.28
CA ARG A 367 -14.59 0.33 6.96
C ARG A 367 -15.55 0.87 5.89
N GLN A 368 -16.79 0.39 5.87
CA GLN A 368 -17.82 0.85 4.94
C GLN A 368 -18.28 2.27 5.22
N TYR A 369 -18.43 2.65 6.49
CA TYR A 369 -18.72 4.02 6.87
C TYR A 369 -17.64 4.99 6.37
N LEU A 370 -16.36 4.65 6.54
CA LEU A 370 -15.26 5.48 6.03
C LEU A 370 -15.24 5.57 4.50
N ALA A 371 -15.55 4.48 3.80
CA ALA A 371 -15.65 4.48 2.34
C ALA A 371 -16.82 5.37 1.85
N LEU A 372 -17.97 5.30 2.51
CA LEU A 372 -19.12 6.15 2.21
C LEU A 372 -18.82 7.63 2.48
N ALA A 373 -18.20 7.94 3.63
CA ALA A 373 -17.81 9.30 3.99
C ALA A 373 -16.86 9.91 2.95
N ASP A 374 -15.90 9.13 2.44
CA ASP A 374 -15.00 9.57 1.37
C ASP A 374 -15.76 9.79 0.05
N ASN A 375 -16.68 8.89 -0.31
CA ASN A 375 -17.47 9.03 -1.52
C ASN A 375 -18.32 10.31 -1.48
N LEU A 376 -18.96 10.61 -0.34
CA LEU A 376 -19.68 11.85 -0.14
C LEU A 376 -18.77 13.09 -0.23
N ARG A 377 -17.55 13.02 0.32
CA ARG A 377 -16.56 14.11 0.18
C ARG A 377 -16.14 14.31 -1.28
N LEU A 378 -15.87 13.23 -2.01
CA LEU A 378 -15.52 13.24 -3.43
C LEU A 378 -16.65 13.81 -4.29
N MET A 379 -17.90 13.43 -4.04
CA MET A 379 -19.06 13.98 -4.76
C MET A 379 -19.21 15.47 -4.53
N ARG A 380 -19.00 15.96 -3.31
CA ARG A 380 -19.01 17.41 -3.02
C ARG A 380 -17.90 18.16 -3.76
N ASP A 381 -16.68 17.63 -3.74
CA ASP A 381 -15.53 18.21 -4.44
C ASP A 381 -15.74 18.24 -5.96
N LEU A 382 -16.33 17.18 -6.53
CA LEU A 382 -16.71 17.13 -7.94
C LEU A 382 -17.78 18.17 -8.28
N SER A 383 -18.85 18.25 -7.48
CA SER A 383 -19.91 19.24 -7.70
C SER A 383 -19.40 20.68 -7.62
N GLN A 384 -18.51 20.98 -6.67
CA GLN A 384 -17.90 22.30 -6.56
C GLN A 384 -17.00 22.63 -7.77
N ARG A 385 -16.22 21.67 -8.26
CA ARG A 385 -15.41 21.85 -9.47
C ARG A 385 -16.26 22.02 -10.72
N GLU A 386 -17.36 21.28 -10.83
CA GLU A 386 -18.30 21.42 -11.93
C GLU A 386 -18.92 22.83 -11.95
N LEU A 387 -19.39 23.31 -10.79
CA LEU A 387 -19.90 24.68 -10.66
C LEU A 387 -18.84 25.74 -11.01
N ALA A 388 -17.60 25.56 -10.56
CA ALA A 388 -16.51 26.48 -10.89
C ALA A 388 -16.20 26.48 -12.40
N LEU A 389 -16.21 25.32 -13.05
CA LEU A 389 -16.01 25.20 -14.50
C LEU A 389 -17.18 25.78 -15.28
N GLN A 390 -18.42 25.55 -14.86
CA GLN A 390 -19.60 26.17 -15.45
C GLN A 390 -19.53 27.70 -15.33
N HIS A 391 -19.15 28.21 -14.15
CA HIS A 391 -18.96 29.65 -13.95
C HIS A 391 -17.87 30.20 -14.89
N GLN A 392 -16.71 29.53 -15.00
CA GLN A 392 -15.66 29.94 -15.95
C GLN A 392 -16.10 29.85 -17.42
N ALA A 393 -16.96 28.90 -17.78
CA ALA A 393 -17.43 28.73 -19.17
C ALA A 393 -18.44 29.81 -19.57
N TYR A 394 -19.17 30.39 -18.62
CA TYR A 394 -20.29 31.30 -18.87
C TYR A 394 -20.11 32.71 -18.32
N HIS A 395 -19.06 32.97 -17.56
CA HIS A 395 -18.73 34.30 -17.03
C HIS A 395 -17.35 34.76 -17.50
N ASP A 396 -17.21 36.07 -17.66
CA ASP A 396 -15.94 36.73 -17.97
C ASP A 396 -15.06 36.79 -16.72
N ALA A 397 -13.77 36.50 -16.87
CA ALA A 397 -12.86 36.34 -15.73
C ALA A 397 -12.44 37.67 -15.10
N LEU A 398 -12.47 38.78 -15.86
CA LEU A 398 -12.08 40.11 -15.39
C LEU A 398 -13.26 40.79 -14.67
N THR A 399 -14.45 40.75 -15.28
CA THR A 399 -15.62 41.49 -14.80
C THR A 399 -16.59 40.66 -13.94
N GLY A 400 -16.51 39.32 -14.00
CA GLY A 400 -17.48 38.41 -13.36
C GLY A 400 -18.87 38.39 -14.01
N LEU A 401 -19.11 39.20 -15.04
CA LEU A 401 -20.37 39.28 -15.76
C LEU A 401 -20.57 38.08 -16.69
N PRO A 402 -21.83 37.77 -17.10
CA PRO A 402 -22.09 36.81 -18.17
C PRO A 402 -21.26 37.09 -19.41
N ASN A 403 -20.54 36.08 -19.89
CA ASN A 403 -19.75 36.21 -21.10
C ASN A 403 -20.63 36.15 -22.36
N ARG A 404 -19.98 36.31 -23.52
CA ARG A 404 -20.66 36.29 -24.82
C ARG A 404 -21.41 34.98 -25.09
N ALA A 405 -20.94 33.85 -24.58
CA ALA A 405 -21.60 32.56 -24.75
C ALA A 405 -22.93 32.52 -23.98
N LEU A 406 -22.93 32.94 -22.70
CA LEU A 406 -24.14 33.00 -21.89
C LEU A 406 -25.15 34.04 -22.42
N LEU A 407 -24.66 35.20 -22.88
CA LEU A 407 -25.50 36.21 -23.53
C LEU A 407 -26.24 35.62 -24.74
N ARG A 408 -25.52 34.89 -25.60
CA ARG A 408 -26.09 34.30 -26.81
C ARG A 408 -27.12 33.22 -26.49
N GLU A 409 -26.83 32.33 -25.54
CA GLU A 409 -27.77 31.30 -25.08
C GLU A 409 -29.08 31.92 -24.57
N ARG A 410 -29.00 32.98 -23.75
CA ARG A 410 -30.19 33.67 -23.23
C ARG A 410 -31.01 34.38 -24.32
N VAL A 411 -30.34 35.04 -25.27
CA VAL A 411 -31.02 35.71 -26.38
C VAL A 411 -31.69 34.69 -27.29
N ASP A 412 -31.02 33.59 -27.65
CA ASP A 412 -31.58 32.54 -28.51
C ASP A 412 -32.76 31.84 -27.81
N GLY A 413 -32.64 31.56 -26.51
CA GLY A 413 -33.73 30.98 -25.71
C GLY A 413 -34.95 31.91 -25.59
N ALA A 414 -34.72 33.19 -25.32
CA ALA A 414 -35.81 34.19 -25.26
C ALA A 414 -36.47 34.39 -26.63
N ALA A 415 -35.70 34.33 -27.72
CA ALA A 415 -36.21 34.44 -29.07
C ALA A 415 -37.05 33.22 -29.51
N ALA A 416 -36.80 32.04 -28.92
CA ALA A 416 -37.49 30.79 -29.22
C ALA A 416 -38.78 30.56 -28.40
N GLY A 417 -39.09 31.40 -27.40
CA GLY A 417 -40.30 31.30 -26.59
C GLY A 417 -41.61 31.53 -27.35
N PRO A 418 -42.78 31.24 -26.76
CA PRO A 418 -44.09 31.43 -27.39
C PRO A 418 -44.26 32.85 -27.90
N ARG A 419 -44.76 33.00 -29.13
CA ARG A 419 -45.05 34.29 -29.74
C ARG A 419 -46.56 34.45 -29.84
N GLY A 420 -47.12 35.33 -29.03
CA GLY A 420 -48.55 35.63 -29.00
C GLY A 420 -48.87 36.89 -28.19
N GLU A 421 -50.12 37.34 -28.26
CA GLU A 421 -50.63 38.47 -27.47
C GLU A 421 -50.41 38.20 -25.97
N GLY A 422 -49.64 39.07 -25.31
CA GLY A 422 -49.23 38.91 -23.91
C GLY A 422 -47.84 38.32 -23.68
N SER A 423 -47.07 38.01 -24.73
CA SER A 423 -45.67 37.57 -24.58
C SER A 423 -44.74 38.71 -24.15
N PRO A 424 -43.76 38.48 -23.26
CA PRO A 424 -42.84 39.53 -22.83
C PRO A 424 -41.97 40.04 -23.99
N MET A 425 -41.79 41.36 -24.09
CA MET A 425 -40.93 41.99 -25.11
C MET A 425 -39.45 41.82 -24.74
N LEU A 426 -38.65 41.26 -25.67
CA LEU A 426 -37.19 41.16 -25.53
C LEU A 426 -36.52 42.44 -26.06
N ALA A 427 -35.68 43.07 -25.24
CA ALA A 427 -34.82 44.20 -25.63
C ALA A 427 -33.35 43.88 -25.32
N VAL A 428 -32.44 44.27 -26.21
CA VAL A 428 -30.99 44.11 -26.03
C VAL A 428 -30.36 45.51 -26.07
N MET A 429 -29.55 45.83 -25.06
CA MET A 429 -28.82 47.10 -24.97
C MET A 429 -27.32 46.82 -25.11
N PHE A 430 -26.66 47.53 -26.02
CA PHE A 430 -25.22 47.50 -26.19
C PHE A 430 -24.60 48.74 -25.56
N VAL A 431 -23.59 48.55 -24.71
CA VAL A 431 -22.88 49.61 -23.98
C VAL A 431 -21.39 49.46 -24.25
N ASP A 432 -20.72 50.56 -24.53
CA ASP A 432 -19.28 50.62 -24.80
C ASP A 432 -18.66 51.81 -24.05
N LEU A 433 -17.35 51.73 -23.77
CA LEU A 433 -16.59 52.78 -23.08
C LEU A 433 -15.94 53.71 -24.11
N ASP A 434 -16.36 54.97 -24.10
CA ASP A 434 -15.83 56.02 -24.97
C ASP A 434 -14.32 56.25 -24.68
N ASP A 435 -13.49 56.31 -25.72
CA ASP A 435 -12.04 56.59 -25.65
C ASP A 435 -11.20 55.69 -24.71
N PHE A 436 -11.65 54.47 -24.41
CA PHE A 436 -10.99 53.58 -23.43
C PHE A 436 -9.51 53.28 -23.75
N LYS A 437 -9.12 53.29 -25.03
CA LYS A 437 -7.72 53.13 -25.44
C LYS A 437 -6.80 54.20 -24.84
N HIS A 438 -7.25 55.45 -24.75
CA HIS A 438 -6.47 56.55 -24.15
C HIS A 438 -6.23 56.33 -22.64
N VAL A 439 -7.16 55.66 -21.96
CA VAL A 439 -7.01 55.29 -20.54
C VAL A 439 -5.89 54.27 -20.39
N ASN A 440 -5.93 53.19 -21.17
CA ASN A 440 -4.88 52.16 -21.17
C ASN A 440 -3.50 52.72 -21.55
N ASP A 441 -3.42 53.55 -22.58
CA ASP A 441 -2.16 54.11 -23.07
C ASP A 441 -1.52 55.09 -22.06
N ARG A 442 -2.33 55.74 -21.21
CA ARG A 442 -1.86 56.76 -20.24
C ARG A 442 -1.64 56.22 -18.83
N PHE A 443 -2.47 55.28 -18.38
CA PHE A 443 -2.46 54.78 -17.00
C PHE A 443 -2.05 53.30 -16.88
N GLY A 444 -1.88 52.61 -18.01
CA GLY A 444 -1.51 51.20 -18.08
C GLY A 444 -2.72 50.26 -18.05
N HIS A 445 -2.51 49.03 -18.54
CA HIS A 445 -3.58 48.02 -18.65
C HIS A 445 -4.19 47.63 -17.30
N GLU A 446 -3.41 47.56 -16.22
CA GLU A 446 -3.94 47.27 -14.87
C GLU A 446 -4.88 48.36 -14.34
N ALA A 447 -4.80 49.59 -14.86
CA ALA A 447 -5.70 50.67 -14.45
C ALA A 447 -6.99 50.72 -15.30
N GLY A 448 -6.96 50.09 -16.48
CA GLY A 448 -8.14 49.94 -17.33
C GLY A 448 -8.94 48.67 -17.03
N ASP A 449 -8.23 47.58 -16.73
CA ASP A 449 -8.79 46.34 -16.17
C ASP A 449 -9.50 46.61 -14.82
#